data_AF-A0AAD0T371-F1
#
_entry.id   AF-A0AAD0T371-F1
#
_cell.length_a   1.000
_cell.length_b   1.000
_cell.length_c   1.000
_cell.angle_alpha   90.00
_cell.angle_beta   90.00
_cell.angle_gamma   90.00
#
_symmetry.space_group_name_H-M   'P 1'
#
loop_
_entity.id
_entity.type
_entity.pdbx_description
1 polymer ?
#
loop_
_entity_poly.entity_id
_entity_poly.type
_entity_poly.pdbx_seq_one_letter_code
_entity_poly.pdbx_strand_id
1 'polypeptide(L)'
;MKYLILILSFSSYASLESVDSYFNDDELSKVRNQSEFEIDQCHDVNNISFGESIEYFIKKLANKKPTFLHVASIYNMPSKMENQEAVGLLSHPLCLVSKESLSQTIKKVPDGKTIELANRFANEHNEYRSLGHREELKKLWARFFGCLAYTESLTTADTKASKKLAKKYGPRKYSKPDGVKFYYDKWQPKVSRLNIGLFQFTPNYAGNIKPCVDSWNHFYQEEKCQIKNKGQDNLIRVFGSTTQQFNAYCGVHKVIQAFSVQLNTQTKKFTHPNNTESGKLKESNKRCVSPHFYAGWSYNHFGPLQNSTGDNLRKLMSCIYH
;
A
#
# COMPACT_ATOMS: atom_id res chain seq x y z
N MET A 1 -0.39 44.44 16.65
CA MET A 1 0.42 43.50 15.82
C MET A 1 0.29 42.10 16.41
N LYS A 2 -0.52 41.23 15.78
CA LYS A 2 -0.63 39.82 16.14
C LYS A 2 0.44 39.05 15.36
N TYR A 3 1.40 38.46 16.06
CA TYR A 3 2.37 37.55 15.47
C TYR A 3 1.66 36.26 15.06
N LEU A 4 1.63 36.00 13.75
CA LEU A 4 1.24 34.72 13.18
C LEU A 4 2.43 33.78 13.34
N ILE A 5 2.35 32.85 14.28
CA ILE A 5 3.34 31.77 14.41
C ILE A 5 3.06 30.78 13.28
N LEU A 6 3.88 30.83 12.23
CA LEU A 6 3.98 29.76 11.24
C LEU A 6 4.66 28.57 11.92
N ILE A 7 3.88 27.64 12.46
CA ILE A 7 4.42 26.34 12.90
C ILE A 7 4.66 25.53 11.64
N LEU A 8 5.86 25.64 11.07
CA LEU A 8 6.34 24.71 10.06
C LEU A 8 6.56 23.36 10.72
N SER A 9 5.70 22.39 10.39
CA SER A 9 5.80 21.00 10.82
C SER A 9 6.94 20.29 10.09
N PHE A 10 8.19 20.52 10.53
CA PHE A 10 9.40 19.93 9.94
C PHE A 10 9.65 18.46 10.32
N SER A 11 8.76 17.78 11.03
CA SER A 11 9.08 16.47 11.64
C SER A 11 8.73 15.23 10.79
N SER A 12 7.94 15.35 9.72
CA SER A 12 7.54 14.19 8.90
C SER A 12 8.52 13.89 7.75
N TYR A 13 8.96 14.92 7.02
CA TYR A 13 9.88 14.82 5.87
C TYR A 13 11.17 14.03 6.14
N ALA A 14 11.77 14.20 7.31
CA ALA A 14 13.03 13.56 7.67
C ALA A 14 12.99 12.02 7.58
N SER A 15 11.80 11.40 7.69
CA SER A 15 11.67 9.94 7.64
C SER A 15 11.75 9.35 6.23
N LEU A 16 11.41 10.12 5.20
CA LEU A 16 11.45 9.70 3.80
C LEU A 16 12.70 10.20 3.07
N GLU A 17 13.28 11.31 3.49
CA GLU A 17 14.60 11.75 3.04
C GLU A 17 15.69 10.70 3.32
N SER A 18 15.60 9.99 4.46
CA SER A 18 16.51 8.88 4.74
C SER A 18 16.32 7.69 3.79
N VAL A 19 15.11 7.50 3.26
CA VAL A 19 14.81 6.45 2.26
C VAL A 19 15.41 6.84 0.91
N ASP A 20 15.21 8.08 0.48
CA ASP A 20 15.85 8.65 -0.71
C ASP A 20 17.39 8.50 -0.63
N SER A 21 17.97 8.88 0.51
CA SER A 21 19.40 8.76 0.78
C SER A 21 19.91 7.31 0.68
N TYR A 22 19.15 6.32 1.18
CA TYR A 22 19.51 4.91 1.07
C TYR A 22 19.59 4.43 -0.39
N PHE A 23 18.71 4.93 -1.26
CA PHE A 23 18.72 4.60 -2.68
C PHE A 23 19.61 5.53 -3.52
N ASN A 24 20.22 6.55 -2.91
CA ASN A 24 21.01 7.59 -3.57
C ASN A 24 20.24 8.25 -4.73
N ASP A 25 19.01 8.65 -4.43
CA ASP A 25 18.03 9.20 -5.37
C ASP A 25 17.14 10.21 -4.60
N ASP A 26 16.28 10.96 -5.28
CA ASP A 26 15.40 11.98 -4.69
C ASP A 26 13.91 11.80 -5.02
N GLU A 27 13.51 10.68 -5.62
CA GLU A 27 12.18 10.53 -6.19
C GLU A 27 11.01 10.64 -5.18
N LEU A 28 11.23 10.37 -3.87
CA LEU A 28 10.20 10.60 -2.85
C LEU A 28 10.10 12.08 -2.45
N SER A 29 11.21 12.78 -2.29
CA SER A 29 11.27 14.19 -1.85
C SER A 29 11.11 15.20 -3.00
N LYS A 30 11.38 14.78 -4.24
CA LYS A 30 11.29 15.61 -5.44
C LYS A 30 9.89 16.15 -5.63
N VAL A 31 9.81 17.48 -5.63
CA VAL A 31 8.59 18.25 -5.88
C VAL A 31 8.13 18.03 -7.31
N ARG A 32 6.84 17.77 -7.48
CA ARG A 32 6.23 17.56 -8.80
C ARG A 32 5.30 18.70 -9.14
N ASN A 33 5.38 19.16 -10.38
CA ASN A 33 4.52 20.23 -10.89
C ASN A 33 3.04 19.81 -10.81
N GLN A 34 2.15 20.82 -10.70
CA GLN A 34 0.71 20.61 -10.73
C GLN A 34 0.28 19.73 -11.90
N SER A 35 -0.62 18.80 -11.60
CA SER A 35 -1.03 17.74 -12.51
C SER A 35 -2.10 18.20 -13.49
N GLU A 36 -1.96 17.76 -14.75
CA GLU A 36 -3.03 17.82 -15.76
C GLU A 36 -4.18 16.84 -15.48
N PHE A 37 -4.00 15.92 -14.53
CA PHE A 37 -4.98 14.88 -14.22
C PHE A 37 -5.91 15.31 -13.08
N GLU A 38 -7.23 15.24 -13.32
CA GLU A 38 -8.27 15.61 -12.34
C GLU A 38 -8.11 14.91 -10.99
N ILE A 39 -7.67 13.64 -11.00
CA ILE A 39 -7.50 12.83 -9.79
C ILE A 39 -6.47 13.41 -8.80
N ASP A 40 -5.49 14.15 -9.30
CA ASP A 40 -4.44 14.76 -8.48
C ASP A 40 -4.88 16.12 -7.92
N GLN A 41 -6.01 16.67 -8.41
CA GLN A 41 -6.61 17.93 -7.97
C GLN A 41 -7.68 17.71 -6.89
N CYS A 42 -7.72 16.50 -6.33
CA CYS A 42 -8.69 16.10 -5.34
C CYS A 42 -8.38 16.57 -3.92
N HIS A 43 -7.16 17.02 -3.70
CA HIS A 43 -6.69 17.49 -2.39
C HIS A 43 -5.95 18.81 -2.58
N ASP A 44 -6.23 19.77 -1.70
CA ASP A 44 -5.63 21.11 -1.69
C ASP A 44 -4.18 21.05 -1.20
N VAL A 45 -3.30 20.45 -1.99
CA VAL A 45 -1.87 20.54 -1.74
C VAL A 45 -1.20 20.86 -3.09
N ASN A 46 -0.74 22.11 -3.20
CA ASN A 46 0.06 22.54 -4.33
C ASN A 46 1.48 21.98 -4.17
N ASN A 47 2.10 21.54 -5.28
CA ASN A 47 3.50 21.10 -5.34
C ASN A 47 3.82 19.91 -4.43
N ILE A 48 3.19 18.77 -4.72
CA ILE A 48 3.33 17.55 -3.90
C ILE A 48 4.48 16.66 -4.38
N SER A 49 5.30 16.17 -3.45
CA SER A 49 6.24 15.07 -3.66
C SER A 49 5.56 13.70 -3.46
N PHE A 50 6.14 12.61 -3.99
CA PHE A 50 5.57 11.28 -3.76
C PHE A 50 5.54 10.89 -2.28
N GLY A 51 6.54 11.34 -1.51
CA GLY A 51 6.60 11.13 -0.08
C GLY A 51 5.47 11.82 0.67
N GLU A 52 5.18 13.07 0.34
CA GLU A 52 4.05 13.82 0.93
C GLU A 52 2.70 13.16 0.62
N SER A 53 2.50 12.66 -0.60
CA SER A 53 1.31 11.86 -0.96
C SER A 53 1.18 10.63 -0.05
N ILE A 54 2.26 9.87 0.15
CA ILE A 54 2.28 8.68 1.02
C ILE A 54 1.94 9.07 2.47
N GLU A 55 2.61 10.06 3.03
CA GLU A 55 2.39 10.52 4.41
C GLU A 55 0.96 11.01 4.63
N TYR A 56 0.43 11.79 3.68
CA TYR A 56 -0.94 12.29 3.72
C TYR A 56 -1.94 11.14 3.87
N PHE A 57 -1.83 10.09 3.04
CA PHE A 57 -2.77 8.97 3.09
C PHE A 57 -2.57 8.05 4.28
N ILE A 58 -1.34 7.90 4.78
CA ILE A 58 -1.09 7.24 6.07
C ILE A 58 -1.84 7.99 7.18
N LYS A 59 -1.68 9.31 7.27
CA LYS A 59 -2.36 10.13 8.28
C LYS A 59 -3.88 10.06 8.13
N LYS A 60 -4.38 10.18 6.90
CA LYS A 60 -5.83 10.17 6.60
C LYS A 60 -6.48 8.83 6.95
N LEU A 61 -5.83 7.72 6.59
CA LEU A 61 -6.36 6.37 6.77
C LEU A 61 -6.06 5.78 8.14
N ALA A 62 -5.07 6.28 8.89
CA ALA A 62 -4.76 5.82 10.25
C ALA A 62 -5.94 5.92 11.23
N ASN A 63 -6.86 6.87 11.00
CA ASN A 63 -8.06 7.06 11.81
C ASN A 63 -9.30 6.37 11.22
N LYS A 64 -9.19 5.80 10.03
CA LYS A 64 -10.30 5.12 9.36
C LYS A 64 -10.27 3.64 9.70
N LYS A 65 -11.46 3.09 9.96
CA LYS A 65 -11.64 1.66 10.22
C LYS A 65 -12.69 1.06 9.28
N PRO A 66 -12.41 0.98 7.97
CA PRO A 66 -13.36 0.44 7.01
C PRO A 66 -13.63 -1.06 7.22
N THR A 67 -14.82 -1.48 6.83
CA THR A 67 -15.20 -2.90 6.62
C THR A 67 -15.21 -3.20 5.12
N PHE A 68 -14.96 -4.45 4.72
CA PHE A 68 -14.73 -4.80 3.32
C PHE A 68 -15.68 -5.89 2.84
N LEU A 69 -16.97 -5.55 2.70
CA LEU A 69 -18.03 -6.49 2.34
C LEU A 69 -17.83 -7.14 0.95
N HIS A 70 -17.28 -6.43 -0.01
CA HIS A 70 -17.13 -6.93 -1.40
C HIS A 70 -16.11 -8.07 -1.54
N VAL A 71 -15.23 -8.29 -0.55
CA VAL A 71 -14.35 -9.48 -0.51
C VAL A 71 -14.82 -10.51 0.52
N ALA A 72 -15.94 -10.28 1.20
CA ALA A 72 -16.38 -11.15 2.28
C ALA A 72 -16.65 -12.58 1.81
N SER A 73 -17.34 -12.76 0.68
CA SER A 73 -17.60 -14.09 0.13
C SER A 73 -16.33 -14.82 -0.29
N ILE A 74 -15.35 -14.10 -0.87
CA ILE A 74 -14.08 -14.67 -1.35
C ILE A 74 -13.27 -15.24 -0.19
N TYR A 75 -13.29 -14.57 0.96
CA TYR A 75 -12.48 -14.93 2.13
C TYR A 75 -13.26 -15.54 3.28
N ASN A 76 -14.53 -15.90 3.06
CA ASN A 76 -15.39 -16.44 4.09
C ASN A 76 -15.43 -15.53 5.33
N MET A 77 -15.65 -14.24 5.11
CA MET A 77 -15.89 -13.24 6.17
C MET A 77 -17.41 -13.02 6.33
N PRO A 78 -17.86 -12.49 7.47
CA PRO A 78 -19.26 -12.09 7.66
C PRO A 78 -19.76 -11.14 6.56
N SER A 79 -20.98 -11.37 6.06
CA SER A 79 -21.60 -10.60 4.98
C SER A 79 -22.26 -9.28 5.44
N LYS A 80 -22.27 -9.02 6.75
CA LYS A 80 -22.86 -7.84 7.38
C LYS A 80 -21.78 -7.02 8.08
N MET A 81 -21.85 -5.69 7.99
CA MET A 81 -20.80 -4.79 8.51
C MET A 81 -20.69 -4.88 10.04
N GLU A 82 -21.83 -4.95 10.73
CA GLU A 82 -21.93 -5.06 12.18
C GLU A 82 -21.31 -6.34 12.74
N ASN A 83 -21.09 -7.35 11.89
CA ASN A 83 -20.46 -8.61 12.25
C ASN A 83 -18.95 -8.64 11.89
N GLN A 84 -18.39 -7.55 11.36
CA GLN A 84 -16.96 -7.43 11.07
C GLN A 84 -16.26 -6.54 12.10
N GLU A 85 -15.09 -6.98 12.55
CA GLU A 85 -14.15 -6.17 13.32
C GLU A 85 -13.63 -5.02 12.45
N ALA A 86 -13.72 -3.81 12.98
CA ALA A 86 -13.32 -2.59 12.29
C ALA A 86 -11.81 -2.40 12.41
N VAL A 87 -11.11 -2.28 11.29
CA VAL A 87 -9.64 -2.29 11.24
C VAL A 87 -9.06 -1.07 10.54
N GLY A 88 -8.05 -0.48 11.16
CA GLY A 88 -7.20 0.56 10.56
C GLY A 88 -5.72 0.16 10.60
N LEU A 89 -4.88 0.93 9.91
CA LEU A 89 -3.44 0.65 9.75
C LEU A 89 -2.70 0.47 11.09
N LEU A 90 -3.11 1.22 12.11
CA LEU A 90 -2.45 1.29 13.43
C LEU A 90 -3.22 0.55 14.54
N SER A 91 -4.32 -0.14 14.18
CA SER A 91 -5.33 -0.54 15.16
C SER A 91 -5.05 -1.85 15.89
N HIS A 92 -4.34 -2.78 15.25
CA HIS A 92 -4.13 -4.14 15.74
C HIS A 92 -2.62 -4.45 15.82
N PRO A 93 -2.20 -5.33 16.74
CA PRO A 93 -0.81 -5.74 16.78
C PRO A 93 -0.42 -6.49 15.49
N LEU A 94 0.84 -6.34 15.09
CA LEU A 94 1.43 -7.17 14.05
C LEU A 94 1.82 -8.54 14.60
N CYS A 95 1.61 -9.57 13.77
CA CYS A 95 2.10 -10.91 14.07
C CYS A 95 3.63 -10.97 13.91
N LEU A 96 4.30 -11.57 14.90
CA LEU A 96 5.67 -12.03 14.72
C LEU A 96 5.72 -13.22 13.77
N VAL A 97 6.79 -13.28 13.00
CA VAL A 97 6.99 -14.24 11.93
C VAL A 97 8.17 -15.15 12.20
N SER A 98 8.07 -16.39 11.76
CA SER A 98 9.16 -17.38 11.74
C SER A 98 9.27 -17.98 10.34
N LYS A 99 10.28 -18.83 10.12
CA LYS A 99 10.41 -19.56 8.85
C LYS A 99 9.16 -20.42 8.59
N GLU A 100 8.61 -21.01 9.65
CA GLU A 100 7.41 -21.87 9.64
C GLU A 100 6.12 -21.08 9.42
N SER A 101 5.98 -19.88 10.00
CA SER A 101 4.79 -19.07 9.75
C SER A 101 4.81 -18.42 8.36
N LEU A 102 6.00 -18.08 7.86
CA LEU A 102 6.18 -17.53 6.52
C LEU A 102 5.97 -18.57 5.42
N SER A 103 6.39 -19.83 5.62
CA SER A 103 6.12 -20.89 4.64
C SER A 103 4.63 -21.13 4.39
N GLN A 104 3.77 -20.73 5.34
CA GLN A 104 2.32 -20.79 5.23
C GLN A 104 1.67 -19.51 4.68
N THR A 105 2.38 -18.38 4.70
CA THR A 105 1.79 -17.06 4.38
C THR A 105 2.39 -16.39 3.14
N ILE A 106 3.57 -16.81 2.67
CA ILE A 106 4.24 -16.29 1.48
C ILE A 106 4.84 -17.42 0.63
N LYS A 107 5.08 -17.16 -0.67
CA LYS A 107 5.57 -18.19 -1.60
C LYS A 107 7.06 -18.52 -1.44
N LYS A 108 7.89 -17.55 -1.07
CA LYS A 108 9.34 -17.70 -0.94
C LYS A 108 9.79 -17.11 0.39
N VAL A 109 10.13 -17.99 1.33
CA VAL A 109 10.60 -17.59 2.67
C VAL A 109 11.99 -16.93 2.54
N PRO A 110 12.21 -15.75 3.15
CA PRO A 110 13.49 -15.06 3.08
C PRO A 110 14.52 -15.67 4.06
N ASP A 111 15.73 -15.10 4.08
CA ASP A 111 16.78 -15.48 5.03
C ASP A 111 16.48 -15.04 6.49
N GLY A 112 17.25 -15.59 7.44
CA GLY A 112 17.07 -15.33 8.88
C GLY A 112 17.20 -13.84 9.24
N LYS A 113 18.17 -13.13 8.65
CA LYS A 113 18.36 -11.69 8.86
C LYS A 113 17.13 -10.89 8.44
N THR A 114 16.52 -11.24 7.32
CA THR A 114 15.29 -10.59 6.85
C THR A 114 14.11 -10.87 7.79
N ILE A 115 14.02 -12.09 8.34
CA ILE A 115 13.01 -12.45 9.37
C ILE A 115 13.22 -11.62 10.64
N GLU A 116 14.46 -11.45 11.10
CA GLU A 116 14.80 -10.61 12.25
C GLU A 116 14.36 -9.16 12.03
N LEU A 117 14.63 -8.58 10.85
CA LEU A 117 14.18 -7.22 10.52
C LEU A 117 12.65 -7.11 10.42
N ALA A 118 11.97 -8.12 9.86
CA ALA A 118 10.51 -8.16 9.84
C ALA A 118 9.91 -8.22 11.26
N ASN A 119 10.54 -8.98 12.16
CA ASN A 119 10.15 -9.04 13.57
C ASN A 119 10.49 -7.75 14.32
N ARG A 120 11.59 -7.07 13.98
CA ARG A 120 11.90 -5.74 14.50
C ARG A 120 10.80 -4.74 14.13
N PHE A 121 10.33 -4.75 12.89
CA PHE A 121 9.19 -3.93 12.45
C PHE A 121 7.91 -4.23 13.20
N ALA A 122 7.59 -5.52 13.37
CA ALA A 122 6.43 -5.93 14.15
C ALA A 122 6.55 -5.51 15.62
N ASN A 123 7.72 -5.65 16.24
CA ASN A 123 7.97 -5.24 17.62
C ASN A 123 7.86 -3.73 17.81
N GLU A 124 8.51 -2.92 16.97
CA GLU A 124 8.44 -1.45 17.04
C GLU A 124 6.99 -0.95 16.85
N HIS A 125 6.25 -1.50 15.88
CA HIS A 125 4.82 -1.21 15.75
C HIS A 125 4.07 -1.61 17.03
N ASN A 126 4.27 -2.84 17.51
CA ASN A 126 3.55 -3.32 18.68
C ASN A 126 3.84 -2.50 19.95
N GLU A 127 5.07 -2.04 20.12
CA GLU A 127 5.45 -1.17 21.22
C GLU A 127 4.81 0.22 21.08
N TYR A 128 5.00 0.89 19.94
CA TYR A 128 4.44 2.23 19.74
C TYR A 128 2.91 2.23 19.81
N ARG A 129 2.24 1.19 19.32
CA ARG A 129 0.78 1.06 19.46
C ARG A 129 0.37 0.82 20.91
N SER A 130 1.09 0.02 21.70
CA SER A 130 0.73 -0.17 23.12
C SER A 130 0.95 1.10 23.95
N LEU A 131 1.96 1.89 23.60
CA LEU A 131 2.27 3.16 24.28
C LEU A 131 1.44 4.35 23.76
N GLY A 132 0.66 4.17 22.69
CA GLY A 132 -0.12 5.26 22.08
C GLY A 132 0.72 6.26 21.28
N HIS A 133 1.95 5.91 20.90
CA HIS A 133 2.90 6.72 20.12
C HIS A 133 2.49 6.79 18.64
N ARG A 134 1.42 7.55 18.36
CA ARG A 134 0.78 7.58 17.02
C ARG A 134 1.65 8.20 15.94
N GLU A 135 2.51 9.18 16.27
CA GLU A 135 3.34 9.83 15.25
C GLU A 135 4.50 8.93 14.84
N GLU A 136 5.12 8.23 15.79
CA GLU A 136 6.15 7.22 15.57
C GLU A 136 5.63 6.08 14.71
N LEU A 137 4.40 5.62 14.97
CA LEU A 137 3.72 4.64 14.10
C LEU A 137 3.54 5.13 12.67
N LYS A 138 3.12 6.39 12.48
CA LYS A 138 2.96 6.95 11.14
C LYS A 138 4.29 7.05 10.42
N LYS A 139 5.36 7.47 11.11
CA LYS A 139 6.73 7.53 10.57
C LYS A 139 7.25 6.13 10.19
N LEU A 140 7.01 5.12 11.05
CA LEU A 140 7.36 3.73 10.77
C LEU A 140 6.68 3.21 9.51
N TRP A 141 5.38 3.47 9.36
CA TRP A 141 4.64 3.12 8.15
C TRP A 141 5.04 3.98 6.94
N ALA A 142 5.37 5.26 7.10
CA ALA A 142 5.85 6.12 6.02
C ALA A 142 7.12 5.53 5.42
N ARG A 143 8.09 5.18 6.27
CA ARG A 143 9.32 4.51 5.84
C ARG A 143 9.04 3.18 5.14
N PHE A 144 8.13 2.37 5.67
CA PHE A 144 7.70 1.12 5.03
C PHE A 144 7.19 1.37 3.60
N PHE A 145 6.28 2.33 3.40
CA PHE A 145 5.70 2.62 2.09
C PHE A 145 6.69 3.32 1.14
N GLY A 146 7.58 4.17 1.64
CA GLY A 146 8.65 4.78 0.85
C GLY A 146 9.63 3.71 0.33
N CYS A 147 10.13 2.85 1.21
CA CYS A 147 11.00 1.73 0.83
C CYS A 147 10.30 0.76 -0.14
N LEU A 148 9.00 0.52 0.06
CA LEU A 148 8.20 -0.30 -0.86
C LEU A 148 8.11 0.36 -2.24
N ALA A 149 7.87 1.67 -2.32
CA ALA A 149 7.80 2.39 -3.59
C ALA A 149 9.12 2.30 -4.39
N TYR A 150 10.27 2.41 -3.73
CA TYR A 150 11.57 2.21 -4.38
C TYR A 150 11.80 0.77 -4.84
N THR A 151 11.46 -0.19 -3.97
CA THR A 151 11.63 -1.62 -4.26
C THR A 151 10.77 -2.05 -5.45
N GLU A 152 9.55 -1.52 -5.55
CA GLU A 152 8.61 -1.84 -6.62
C GLU A 152 8.86 -1.02 -7.89
N SER A 153 9.20 0.27 -7.75
CA SER A 153 8.99 1.23 -8.83
C SER A 153 10.11 2.22 -9.08
N LEU A 154 10.45 3.04 -8.09
CA LEU A 154 11.12 4.32 -8.36
C LEU A 154 12.48 4.17 -9.05
N THR A 155 13.30 3.21 -8.62
CA THR A 155 14.63 2.91 -9.20
C THR A 155 14.65 2.62 -10.70
N THR A 156 13.50 2.31 -11.31
CA THR A 156 13.40 1.91 -12.72
C THR A 156 12.30 2.65 -13.49
N ALA A 157 11.70 3.67 -12.87
CA ALA A 157 10.52 4.35 -13.41
C ALA A 157 10.78 5.07 -14.73
N ASP A 158 11.96 5.67 -14.91
CA ASP A 158 12.29 6.50 -16.07
C ASP A 158 13.21 5.85 -17.10
N THR A 159 13.37 4.53 -16.99
CA THR A 159 14.07 3.72 -17.99
C THR A 159 13.38 3.77 -19.37
N LYS A 160 14.17 3.54 -20.43
CA LYS A 160 13.65 3.42 -21.82
C LYS A 160 12.54 2.36 -21.93
N ALA A 161 12.63 1.28 -21.15
CA ALA A 161 11.65 0.21 -21.13
C ALA A 161 10.29 0.69 -20.61
N SER A 162 10.27 1.36 -19.45
CA SER A 162 9.06 1.97 -18.88
C SER A 162 8.42 2.98 -19.83
N LYS A 163 9.22 3.88 -20.43
CA LYS A 163 8.76 4.87 -21.43
C LYS A 163 8.16 4.20 -22.68
N LYS A 164 8.77 3.12 -23.19
CA LYS A 164 8.24 2.34 -24.33
C LYS A 164 6.90 1.68 -24.00
N LEU A 165 6.75 1.15 -22.79
CA LEU A 165 5.51 0.54 -22.33
C LEU A 165 4.40 1.57 -22.20
N ALA A 166 4.69 2.75 -21.63
CA ALA A 166 3.73 3.85 -21.58
C ALA A 166 3.28 4.32 -22.97
N LYS A 167 4.19 4.41 -23.94
CA LYS A 167 3.83 4.72 -25.34
C LYS A 167 2.95 3.64 -25.98
N LYS A 168 3.16 2.37 -25.62
CA LYS A 168 2.43 1.23 -26.19
C LYS A 168 1.02 1.07 -25.62
N TYR A 169 0.87 1.25 -24.30
CA TYR A 169 -0.36 0.94 -23.58
C TYR A 169 -1.09 2.18 -23.05
N GLY A 170 -0.44 3.33 -23.01
CA GLY A 170 -1.06 4.58 -22.59
C GLY A 170 -2.16 5.01 -23.56
N PRO A 171 -3.25 5.62 -23.06
CA PRO A 171 -4.32 6.10 -23.92
C PRO A 171 -3.86 7.23 -24.83
N ARG A 172 -4.66 7.56 -25.85
CA ARG A 172 -4.34 8.67 -26.77
C ARG A 172 -4.09 9.97 -26.00
N LYS A 173 -3.05 10.71 -26.37
CA LYS A 173 -2.58 11.96 -25.70
C LYS A 173 -2.11 11.77 -24.25
N TYR A 174 -1.82 10.54 -23.81
CA TYR A 174 -1.16 10.34 -22.52
C TYR A 174 0.35 10.58 -22.66
N SER A 175 0.85 11.55 -21.90
CA SER A 175 2.28 11.69 -21.63
C SER A 175 2.57 11.07 -20.27
N LYS A 176 3.55 10.16 -20.22
CA LYS A 176 3.96 9.52 -18.97
C LYS A 176 4.70 10.55 -18.09
N PRO A 177 4.22 10.86 -16.87
CA PRO A 177 4.99 11.70 -15.95
C PRO A 177 6.28 11.02 -15.50
N ASP A 178 7.28 11.81 -15.14
CA ASP A 178 8.52 11.30 -14.53
C ASP A 178 8.22 10.57 -13.21
N GLY A 179 9.05 9.61 -12.82
CA GLY A 179 8.85 8.76 -11.62
C GLY A 179 7.69 7.75 -11.70
N VAL A 180 6.83 7.82 -12.71
CA VAL A 180 5.70 6.87 -12.87
C VAL A 180 6.14 5.64 -13.66
N LYS A 181 6.41 4.52 -12.98
CA LYS A 181 6.82 3.27 -13.65
C LYS A 181 5.67 2.58 -14.38
N PHE A 182 5.92 2.15 -15.62
CA PHE A 182 5.11 1.16 -16.33
C PHE A 182 5.88 -0.15 -16.39
N TYR A 183 5.26 -1.24 -15.94
CA TYR A 183 5.81 -2.58 -15.95
C TYR A 183 4.87 -3.56 -16.65
N TYR A 184 5.44 -4.52 -17.37
CA TYR A 184 4.69 -5.55 -18.06
C TYR A 184 5.29 -6.92 -17.81
N ASP A 185 4.53 -7.80 -17.13
CA ASP A 185 4.91 -9.20 -16.92
C ASP A 185 4.10 -10.12 -17.84
N LYS A 186 4.78 -10.70 -18.85
CA LYS A 186 4.14 -11.58 -19.84
C LYS A 186 3.66 -12.92 -19.24
N TRP A 187 4.20 -13.31 -18.09
CA TRP A 187 3.89 -14.58 -17.43
C TRP A 187 2.66 -14.51 -16.55
N GLN A 188 2.18 -13.31 -16.22
CA GLN A 188 0.88 -13.14 -15.55
C GLN A 188 -0.29 -13.42 -16.50
N PRO A 189 -1.47 -13.78 -15.95
CA PRO A 189 -2.72 -13.75 -16.69
C PRO A 189 -2.90 -12.42 -17.42
N LYS A 190 -3.49 -12.43 -18.62
CA LYS A 190 -3.62 -11.24 -19.50
C LYS A 190 -4.14 -10.01 -18.76
N VAL A 191 -5.10 -10.23 -17.87
CA VAL A 191 -5.77 -9.20 -17.06
C VAL A 191 -4.88 -8.52 -16.02
N SER A 192 -3.66 -9.02 -15.77
CA SER A 192 -2.74 -8.54 -14.72
C SER A 192 -1.32 -8.24 -15.21
N ARG A 193 -1.10 -8.23 -16.53
CA ARG A 193 0.25 -8.08 -17.08
C ARG A 193 0.80 -6.67 -16.91
N LEU A 194 -0.05 -5.66 -17.11
CA LEU A 194 0.33 -4.25 -17.03
C LEU A 194 0.17 -3.75 -15.59
N ASN A 195 1.22 -3.14 -15.05
CA ASN A 195 1.28 -2.61 -13.69
C ASN A 195 1.89 -1.20 -13.71
N ILE A 196 1.31 -0.27 -12.93
CA ILE A 196 1.60 1.16 -13.05
C ILE A 196 1.81 1.81 -11.67
N GLY A 197 2.76 2.74 -11.61
CA GLY A 197 2.93 3.70 -10.51
C GLY A 197 3.58 3.14 -9.25
N LEU A 198 3.56 3.90 -8.15
CA LEU A 198 4.33 3.62 -6.91
C LEU A 198 4.28 2.16 -6.47
N PHE A 199 3.07 1.59 -6.39
CA PHE A 199 2.83 0.24 -5.90
C PHE A 199 2.32 -0.72 -6.98
N GLN A 200 2.64 -0.44 -8.25
CA GLN A 200 2.49 -1.35 -9.39
C GLN A 200 1.07 -1.94 -9.52
N PHE A 201 0.04 -1.08 -9.57
CA PHE A 201 -1.35 -1.52 -9.71
C PHE A 201 -1.73 -1.80 -11.16
N THR A 202 -2.60 -2.79 -11.34
CA THR A 202 -3.15 -3.16 -12.65
C THR A 202 -4.38 -2.31 -13.01
N PRO A 203 -4.43 -1.67 -14.21
CA PRO A 203 -5.60 -0.95 -14.76
C PRO A 203 -6.70 -1.90 -15.22
N ASN A 204 -7.30 -2.61 -14.26
CA ASN A 204 -8.43 -3.50 -14.47
C ASN A 204 -9.40 -3.42 -13.28
N TYR A 205 -10.54 -2.74 -13.48
CA TYR A 205 -11.57 -2.61 -12.45
C TYR A 205 -12.24 -3.93 -12.07
N ALA A 206 -12.23 -4.96 -12.93
CA ALA A 206 -12.71 -6.30 -12.54
C ALA A 206 -11.72 -7.03 -11.62
N GLY A 207 -10.51 -6.49 -11.46
CA GLY A 207 -9.47 -7.07 -10.61
C GLY A 207 -9.44 -6.49 -9.20
N ASN A 208 -8.27 -6.58 -8.58
CA ASN A 208 -8.07 -6.25 -7.18
C ASN A 208 -7.98 -4.73 -6.88
N ILE A 209 -8.14 -3.87 -7.88
CA ILE A 209 -8.27 -2.42 -7.63
C ILE A 209 -9.71 -2.00 -7.38
N LYS A 210 -10.72 -2.80 -7.75
CA LYS A 210 -12.12 -2.51 -7.44
C LYS A 210 -12.34 -1.98 -6.01
N PRO A 211 -11.81 -2.64 -4.96
CA PRO A 211 -11.94 -2.18 -3.58
C PRO A 211 -11.43 -0.76 -3.35
N CYS A 212 -10.28 -0.44 -3.96
CA CYS A 212 -9.66 0.86 -3.78
C CYS A 212 -10.43 1.96 -4.53
N VAL A 213 -10.83 1.70 -5.78
CA VAL A 213 -11.64 2.64 -6.56
C VAL A 213 -12.96 2.93 -5.85
N ASP A 214 -13.65 1.90 -5.37
CA ASP A 214 -14.93 2.06 -4.68
C ASP A 214 -14.77 2.83 -3.36
N SER A 215 -13.71 2.54 -2.60
CA SER A 215 -13.40 3.23 -1.35
C SER A 215 -13.01 4.69 -1.57
N TRP A 216 -12.19 4.97 -2.59
CA TRP A 216 -11.84 6.33 -3.00
C TRP A 216 -13.10 7.13 -3.35
N ASN A 217 -13.96 6.59 -4.23
CA ASN A 217 -15.20 7.25 -4.62
C ASN A 217 -16.15 7.45 -3.42
N HIS A 218 -16.16 6.53 -2.45
CA HIS A 218 -16.93 6.70 -1.22
C HIS A 218 -16.42 7.88 -0.38
N PHE A 219 -15.10 8.06 -0.26
CA PHE A 219 -14.51 9.12 0.57
C PHE A 219 -14.42 10.48 -0.12
N TYR A 220 -14.27 10.52 -1.44
CA TYR A 220 -14.01 11.75 -2.20
C TYR A 220 -15.18 12.10 -3.12
N GLN A 221 -16.29 12.55 -2.53
CA GLN A 221 -17.59 12.72 -3.20
C GLN A 221 -17.66 13.88 -4.20
N GLU A 222 -16.66 14.79 -4.21
CA GLU A 222 -16.57 15.83 -5.22
C GLU A 222 -16.50 15.22 -6.63
N GLU A 223 -17.26 15.77 -7.57
CA GLU A 223 -17.44 15.17 -8.90
C GLU A 223 -16.12 14.97 -9.64
N LYS A 224 -15.21 15.95 -9.58
CA LYS A 224 -13.86 15.89 -10.17
C LYS A 224 -12.98 14.76 -9.61
N CYS A 225 -13.34 14.20 -8.46
CA CYS A 225 -12.60 13.15 -7.78
C CYS A 225 -13.16 11.75 -7.99
N GLN A 226 -14.35 11.66 -8.57
CA GLN A 226 -14.99 10.38 -8.81
C GLN A 226 -14.36 9.70 -10.01
N ILE A 227 -13.87 8.48 -9.81
CA ILE A 227 -13.48 7.58 -10.90
C ILE A 227 -14.75 6.92 -11.44
N LYS A 228 -15.50 7.66 -12.27
CA LYS A 228 -16.75 7.19 -12.89
C LYS A 228 -16.47 6.22 -14.03
N ASN A 229 -15.55 6.57 -14.92
CA ASN A 229 -15.11 5.71 -16.01
C ASN A 229 -14.12 4.66 -15.48
N LYS A 230 -14.53 3.40 -15.48
CA LYS A 230 -13.75 2.26 -14.97
C LYS A 230 -13.02 1.49 -16.08
N GLY A 231 -13.01 2.03 -17.29
CA GLY A 231 -12.27 1.50 -18.42
C GLY A 231 -10.76 1.59 -18.22
N GLN A 232 -10.02 0.67 -18.83
CA GLN A 232 -8.57 0.55 -18.68
C GLN A 232 -7.84 1.87 -18.96
N ASP A 233 -8.19 2.57 -20.04
CA ASP A 233 -7.60 3.86 -20.40
C ASP A 233 -7.72 4.92 -19.30
N ASN A 234 -8.90 5.03 -18.69
CA ASN A 234 -9.09 5.98 -17.59
C ASN A 234 -8.30 5.55 -16.36
N LEU A 235 -8.30 4.26 -16.03
CA LEU A 235 -7.50 3.74 -14.91
C LEU A 235 -6.01 3.95 -15.13
N ILE A 236 -5.50 3.89 -16.36
CA ILE A 236 -4.11 4.23 -16.67
C ILE A 236 -3.82 5.69 -16.33
N ARG A 237 -4.72 6.63 -16.65
CA ARG A 237 -4.56 8.04 -16.28
C ARG A 237 -4.57 8.23 -14.77
N VAL A 238 -5.50 7.56 -14.07
CA VAL A 238 -5.63 7.62 -12.62
C VAL A 238 -4.37 7.07 -11.92
N PHE A 239 -3.87 5.91 -12.35
CA PHE A 239 -2.67 5.30 -11.76
C PHE A 239 -1.38 5.94 -12.21
N GLY A 240 -1.37 6.52 -13.40
CA GLY A 240 -0.23 7.14 -14.02
C GLY A 240 -0.17 8.65 -13.80
N SER A 241 -0.91 9.17 -12.83
CA SER A 241 -1.02 10.59 -12.55
C SER A 241 0.29 11.16 -11.99
N THR A 242 0.48 12.47 -12.12
CA THR A 242 1.76 13.14 -11.81
C THR A 242 2.14 13.05 -10.34
N THR A 243 1.19 13.23 -9.41
CA THR A 243 1.46 13.22 -7.96
C THR A 243 1.25 11.85 -7.31
N GLN A 244 0.76 10.87 -8.09
CA GLN A 244 0.49 9.50 -7.66
C GLN A 244 -0.41 9.40 -6.42
N GLN A 245 -1.27 10.39 -6.16
CA GLN A 245 -2.12 10.42 -4.96
C GLN A 245 -3.01 9.18 -4.85
N PHE A 246 -3.71 8.82 -5.93
CA PHE A 246 -4.54 7.62 -5.94
C PHE A 246 -3.72 6.34 -5.70
N ASN A 247 -2.50 6.28 -6.25
CA ASN A 247 -1.59 5.15 -6.03
C ASN A 247 -1.19 5.06 -4.55
N ALA A 248 -0.81 6.18 -3.94
CA ALA A 248 -0.47 6.30 -2.52
C ALA A 248 -1.64 5.85 -1.62
N TYR A 249 -2.84 6.38 -1.87
CA TYR A 249 -4.07 5.96 -1.20
C TYR A 249 -4.29 4.45 -1.30
N CYS A 250 -4.22 3.90 -2.52
CA CYS A 250 -4.45 2.47 -2.74
C CYS A 250 -3.41 1.59 -2.07
N GLY A 251 -2.15 2.01 -2.00
CA GLY A 251 -1.10 1.30 -1.26
C GLY A 251 -1.49 1.09 0.19
N VAL A 252 -1.80 2.18 0.89
CA VAL A 252 -2.18 2.15 2.31
C VAL A 252 -3.50 1.39 2.49
N HIS A 253 -4.52 1.69 1.68
CA HIS A 253 -5.83 1.07 1.77
C HIS A 253 -5.78 -0.46 1.61
N LYS A 254 -4.90 -0.96 0.74
CA LYS A 254 -4.76 -2.39 0.47
C LYS A 254 -4.13 -3.16 1.64
N VAL A 255 -3.26 -2.52 2.42
CA VAL A 255 -2.74 -3.09 3.68
C VAL A 255 -3.87 -3.21 4.70
N ILE A 256 -4.69 -2.17 4.84
CA ILE A 256 -5.85 -2.18 5.74
C ILE A 256 -6.85 -3.27 5.31
N GLN A 257 -7.07 -3.43 4.00
CA GLN A 257 -7.90 -4.51 3.47
C GLN A 257 -7.34 -5.90 3.83
N ALA A 258 -6.03 -6.10 3.68
CA ALA A 258 -5.38 -7.34 4.08
C ALA A 258 -5.52 -7.61 5.59
N PHE A 259 -5.44 -6.57 6.42
CA PHE A 259 -5.70 -6.71 7.86
C PHE A 259 -7.15 -7.12 8.12
N SER A 260 -8.12 -6.52 7.42
CA SER A 260 -9.53 -6.87 7.59
C SER A 260 -9.82 -8.32 7.26
N VAL A 261 -9.25 -8.83 6.16
CA VAL A 261 -9.39 -10.24 5.79
C VAL A 261 -8.90 -11.15 6.92
N GLN A 262 -7.72 -10.86 7.48
CA GLN A 262 -7.11 -11.71 8.52
C GLN A 262 -7.88 -11.72 9.83
N LEU A 263 -8.48 -10.58 10.20
CA LEU A 263 -9.31 -10.46 11.39
C LEU A 263 -10.68 -11.11 11.22
N ASN A 264 -11.28 -10.99 10.05
CA ASN A 264 -12.69 -11.33 9.84
C ASN A 264 -12.92 -12.66 9.10
N THR A 265 -11.89 -13.27 8.53
CA THR A 265 -12.00 -14.60 7.92
C THR A 265 -12.43 -15.65 8.94
N GLN A 266 -13.30 -16.56 8.50
CA GLN A 266 -13.63 -17.80 9.22
C GLN A 266 -12.76 -18.98 8.76
N THR A 267 -11.81 -18.75 7.85
CA THR A 267 -10.90 -19.76 7.28
C THR A 267 -9.45 -19.52 7.69
N LYS A 268 -8.82 -20.51 8.34
CA LYS A 268 -7.44 -20.44 8.86
C LYS A 268 -6.40 -20.05 7.82
N LYS A 269 -6.55 -20.51 6.57
CA LYS A 269 -5.58 -20.24 5.49
C LYS A 269 -5.46 -18.75 5.11
N PHE A 270 -6.45 -17.93 5.45
CA PHE A 270 -6.48 -16.51 5.11
C PHE A 270 -6.03 -15.61 6.27
N THR A 271 -5.36 -16.17 7.28
CA THR A 271 -4.82 -15.41 8.41
C THR A 271 -3.49 -16.00 8.88
N HIS A 272 -2.75 -15.24 9.70
CA HIS A 272 -1.47 -15.70 10.23
C HIS A 272 -1.66 -16.96 11.12
N PRO A 273 -0.75 -17.96 11.09
CA PRO A 273 -0.88 -19.17 11.91
C PRO A 273 -1.06 -18.90 13.41
N ASN A 274 -0.41 -17.86 13.94
CA ASN A 274 -0.56 -17.42 15.35
C ASN A 274 -1.99 -16.99 15.74
N ASN A 275 -2.89 -16.80 14.76
CA ASN A 275 -4.31 -16.52 15.00
C ASN A 275 -5.14 -17.79 15.19
N THR A 276 -4.50 -18.96 15.25
CA THR A 276 -5.12 -20.24 15.59
C THR A 276 -4.69 -20.68 16.99
N GLU A 277 -5.63 -21.18 17.78
CA GLU A 277 -5.42 -21.75 19.11
C GLU A 277 -6.24 -23.03 19.22
N SER A 278 -5.64 -24.13 19.66
CA SER A 278 -6.30 -25.45 19.76
C SER A 278 -7.04 -25.86 18.48
N GLY A 279 -6.45 -25.56 17.33
CA GLY A 279 -7.05 -25.86 16.03
C GLY A 279 -8.32 -25.05 15.71
N LYS A 280 -8.59 -23.94 16.39
CA LYS A 280 -9.68 -23.01 16.06
C LYS A 280 -9.13 -21.60 15.87
N LEU A 281 -9.82 -20.80 15.07
CA LEU A 281 -9.47 -19.39 14.95
C LEU A 281 -9.79 -18.67 16.26
N LYS A 282 -8.88 -17.81 16.71
CA LYS A 282 -9.13 -16.87 17.80
C LYS A 282 -10.28 -15.93 17.44
N GLU A 283 -10.92 -15.33 18.43
CA GLU A 283 -11.89 -14.23 18.22
C GLU A 283 -11.21 -13.09 17.46
N SER A 284 -11.94 -12.38 16.60
CA SER A 284 -11.38 -11.36 15.70
C SER A 284 -10.56 -10.31 16.43
N ASN A 285 -11.04 -9.80 17.56
CA ASN A 285 -10.34 -8.81 18.40
C ASN A 285 -9.09 -9.36 19.13
N LYS A 286 -8.90 -10.68 19.19
CA LYS A 286 -7.73 -11.35 19.80
C LYS A 286 -6.67 -11.75 18.77
N ARG A 287 -6.88 -11.41 17.49
CA ARG A 287 -5.95 -11.71 16.40
C ARG A 287 -4.94 -10.59 16.19
N CYS A 288 -3.75 -10.97 15.75
CA CYS A 288 -2.79 -10.05 15.16
C CYS A 288 -2.97 -10.02 13.63
N VAL A 289 -2.35 -9.04 12.96
CA VAL A 289 -2.38 -8.90 11.50
C VAL A 289 -0.99 -8.88 10.91
N SER A 290 -0.83 -9.22 9.64
CA SER A 290 0.46 -9.06 8.94
C SER A 290 0.29 -8.40 7.58
N PRO A 291 1.29 -7.70 7.05
CA PRO A 291 1.22 -7.15 5.68
C PRO A 291 1.20 -8.27 4.60
N HIS A 292 1.38 -9.53 4.99
CA HIS A 292 1.23 -10.71 4.13
C HIS A 292 0.22 -11.68 4.71
N PHE A 293 -0.44 -12.42 3.81
CA PHE A 293 -1.12 -13.67 4.11
C PHE A 293 -1.25 -14.45 2.80
N TYR A 294 -1.56 -15.74 2.87
CA TYR A 294 -1.80 -16.54 1.67
C TYR A 294 -3.19 -16.26 1.12
N ALA A 295 -3.29 -15.34 0.15
CA ALA A 295 -4.56 -14.92 -0.44
C ALA A 295 -5.01 -15.76 -1.65
N GLY A 296 -4.25 -16.80 -2.04
CA GLY A 296 -4.52 -17.57 -3.26
C GLY A 296 -4.40 -16.74 -4.55
N TRP A 297 -5.02 -17.20 -5.65
CA TRP A 297 -4.88 -16.56 -6.97
C TRP A 297 -5.77 -15.33 -7.19
N SER A 298 -6.87 -15.22 -6.44
CA SER A 298 -7.91 -14.19 -6.60
C SER A 298 -7.47 -12.78 -6.16
N TYR A 299 -6.32 -12.66 -5.49
CA TYR A 299 -5.85 -11.42 -4.89
C TYR A 299 -4.35 -11.20 -5.12
N ASN A 300 -3.86 -11.72 -6.25
CA ASN A 300 -2.43 -11.87 -6.52
C ASN A 300 -1.65 -10.58 -6.77
N HIS A 301 -2.29 -9.42 -6.98
CA HIS A 301 -1.55 -8.20 -7.32
C HIS A 301 -1.48 -7.23 -6.15
N PHE A 302 -1.25 -7.76 -4.92
CA PHE A 302 -0.80 -7.14 -3.65
C PHE A 302 -1.72 -7.35 -2.42
N GLY A 303 -1.40 -8.30 -1.54
CA GLY A 303 -1.05 -7.88 -0.17
C GLY A 303 0.42 -7.49 -0.23
N PRO A 304 0.94 -6.49 0.50
CA PRO A 304 2.26 -5.92 0.21
C PRO A 304 3.40 -6.94 0.10
N LEU A 305 3.26 -8.19 0.60
CA LEU A 305 4.37 -9.16 0.58
C LEU A 305 4.06 -10.60 0.16
N GLN A 306 2.84 -10.98 -0.26
CA GLN A 306 2.56 -12.41 -0.58
C GLN A 306 3.36 -12.92 -1.80
N ASN A 307 3.46 -12.11 -2.85
CA ASN A 307 4.22 -12.41 -4.05
C ASN A 307 5.60 -11.73 -4.08
N SER A 308 5.91 -10.92 -3.06
CA SER A 308 7.25 -10.39 -2.86
C SER A 308 8.16 -11.57 -2.55
N THR A 309 8.99 -11.90 -3.54
CA THR A 309 9.97 -12.98 -3.44
C THR A 309 11.02 -12.62 -2.39
N GLY A 310 11.66 -13.60 -1.74
CA GLY A 310 12.63 -13.38 -0.65
C GLY A 310 13.52 -12.13 -0.82
N ASP A 311 14.09 -11.90 -2.01
CA ASP A 311 14.91 -10.71 -2.30
C ASP A 311 14.17 -9.36 -2.21
N ASN A 312 12.89 -9.28 -2.62
CA ASN A 312 12.10 -8.05 -2.51
C ASN A 312 11.80 -7.74 -1.04
N LEU A 313 11.46 -8.76 -0.25
CA LEU A 313 11.25 -8.59 1.18
C LEU A 313 12.56 -8.20 1.89
N ARG A 314 13.69 -8.79 1.48
CA ARG A 314 15.02 -8.39 1.96
C ARG A 314 15.30 -6.92 1.66
N LYS A 315 15.15 -6.48 0.39
CA LYS A 315 15.37 -5.07 -0.01
C LYS A 315 14.50 -4.11 0.79
N LEU A 316 13.21 -4.43 0.94
CA LEU A 316 12.28 -3.62 1.73
C LEU A 316 12.74 -3.51 3.19
N MET A 317 12.99 -4.63 3.85
CA MET A 317 13.34 -4.64 5.27
C MET A 317 14.72 -4.03 5.54
N SER A 318 15.68 -4.24 4.63
CA SER A 318 16.99 -3.57 4.71
C SER A 318 16.86 -2.05 4.57
N CYS A 319 16.01 -1.54 3.67
CA CYS A 319 15.77 -0.11 3.53
C CYS A 319 15.13 0.51 4.79
N ILE A 320 14.18 -0.17 5.43
CA ILE A 320 13.49 0.35 6.63
C ILE A 320 14.47 0.58 7.80
N TYR A 321 15.54 -0.19 7.85
CA TYR A 321 16.49 -0.25 8.97
C TYR A 321 17.93 0.11 8.61
N HIS A 322 18.13 0.78 7.48
CA HIS A 322 19.43 1.31 7.10
C HIS A 322 19.78 2.56 7.91
#